data_AF-R4WLM3-F1
#
_entry.id   AF-R4WLM3-F1
#
_cell.length_a   1.000
_cell.length_b   1.000
_cell.length_c   1.000
_cell.angle_alpha   90.00
_cell.angle_beta   90.00
_cell.angle_gamma   90.00
#
_symmetry.space_group_name_H-M   'P 1'
#
loop_
_entity.id
_entity.type
_entity.pdbx_description
1 polymer ?
#
loop_
_entity_poly.entity_id
_entity_poly.type
_entity_poly.pdbx_seq_one_letter_code
_entity_poly.pdbx_strand_id
1 'polypeptide(L)' 'SGYQFVHAADMMHCAEKHVRMMKTGESGLTVFRLLTKKGTWVWVQANARLVYKGGQPDFIIARQRALSNEEGEEHLRQR' A
#
# COMPACT_ATOMS: atom_id res chain seq x y z
N SER A 1 6.47 -10.99 3.72
CA SER A 1 5.98 -9.61 3.57
C SER A 1 5.06 -9.55 2.35
N GLY A 2 4.26 -8.50 2.19
CA GLY A 2 3.31 -8.37 1.07
C GLY A 2 3.91 -7.98 -0.28
N TYR A 3 5.20 -7.60 -0.35
CA TYR A 3 5.83 -7.02 -1.55
C TYR A 3 5.84 -7.96 -2.77
N GLN A 4 5.81 -9.27 -2.56
CA GLN A 4 5.69 -10.24 -3.65
C GLN A 4 4.39 -10.08 -4.48
N PHE A 5 3.40 -9.36 -3.95
CA PHE A 5 2.14 -9.06 -4.64
C PHE A 5 2.07 -7.62 -5.16
N VAL A 6 3.10 -6.81 -4.98
CA VAL A 6 3.13 -5.42 -5.47
C VAL A 6 3.75 -5.40 -6.85
N HIS A 7 3.12 -4.72 -7.81
CA HIS A 7 3.67 -4.56 -9.15
C HIS A 7 5.05 -3.88 -9.09
N ALA A 8 6.01 -4.35 -9.92
CA ALA A 8 7.40 -3.90 -9.86
C ALA A 8 7.55 -2.36 -9.96
N ALA A 9 6.80 -1.73 -10.86
CA ALA A 9 6.80 -0.27 -11.02
C ALA A 9 6.25 0.51 -9.81
N ASP A 10 5.57 -0.15 -8.87
CA ASP A 10 4.99 0.49 -7.67
C ASP A 10 5.82 0.20 -6.41
N MET A 11 6.82 -0.70 -6.46
CA MET A 11 7.59 -1.16 -5.30
C MET A 11 8.24 -0.03 -4.51
N MET A 12 8.93 0.88 -5.19
CA MET A 12 9.62 2.00 -4.54
C MET A 12 8.63 2.94 -3.85
N HIS A 13 7.47 3.19 -4.46
CA HIS A 13 6.43 4.02 -3.88
C HIS A 13 5.85 3.38 -2.61
N CYS A 14 5.54 2.08 -2.66
CA CYS A 14 5.08 1.35 -1.48
C CYS A 14 6.16 1.27 -0.39
N ALA A 15 7.44 1.12 -0.75
CA ALA A 15 8.55 1.11 0.20
C ALA A 15 8.71 2.45 0.93
N GLU A 16 8.61 3.57 0.22
CA GLU A 16 8.67 4.90 0.81
C GLU A 16 7.54 5.10 1.85
N LYS A 17 6.31 4.74 1.49
CA LYS A 17 5.13 4.85 2.37
C LYS A 17 5.24 3.92 3.59
N HIS A 18 5.83 2.74 3.41
CA HIS A 18 6.11 1.82 4.51
C HIS A 18 7.17 2.39 5.46
N VAL A 19 8.28 2.94 4.95
CA VAL A 19 9.30 3.59 5.79
C VAL A 19 8.71 4.76 6.57
N ARG A 20 7.85 5.58 5.94
CA ARG A 20 7.11 6.63 6.64
C ARG A 20 6.29 6.03 7.80
N MET A 21 5.50 4.99 7.57
CA MET A 21 4.71 4.34 8.62
C MET A 21 5.58 3.84 9.78
N MET A 22 6.74 3.27 9.51
CA MET A 22 7.65 2.80 10.57
C MET A 22 8.20 3.95 11.41
N LYS A 23 8.33 5.16 10.84
CA LYS A 23 8.81 6.36 11.54
C LYS A 23 7.70 7.11 12.27
N THR A 24 6.51 7.18 11.68
CA THR A 24 5.43 8.09 12.14
C THR A 24 4.20 7.38 12.66
N GLY A 25 4.13 6.05 12.52
CA GLY A 25 2.96 5.24 12.89
C GLY A 25 1.90 5.10 11.79
N GLU A 26 2.02 5.80 10.66
CA GLU A 26 1.01 5.78 9.57
C GLU A 26 1.63 5.93 8.17
N SER A 27 1.09 5.22 7.18
CA SER A 27 1.58 5.28 5.80
C SER A 27 1.07 6.49 5.02
N GLY A 28 -0.09 7.04 5.43
CA GLY A 28 -0.93 7.86 4.56
C GLY A 28 -1.58 7.05 3.43
N LEU A 29 -2.33 7.74 2.57
CA LEU A 29 -2.96 7.12 1.39
C LEU A 29 -1.91 6.72 0.36
N THR A 30 -2.05 5.52 -0.20
CA THR A 30 -1.21 4.98 -1.28
C THR A 30 -2.07 4.29 -2.31
N VAL A 31 -1.83 4.55 -3.60
CA VAL A 31 -2.49 3.85 -4.70
C VAL A 31 -1.45 3.05 -5.48
N PHE A 32 -1.69 1.77 -5.70
CA PHE A 32 -0.76 0.86 -6.37
C PHE A 32 -1.47 -0.36 -6.97
N ARG A 33 -0.77 -1.15 -7.78
CA ARG A 33 -1.28 -2.40 -8.34
C ARG A 33 -0.93 -3.60 -7.45
N LEU A 34 -1.95 -4.41 -7.17
CA LEU A 34 -1.85 -5.64 -6.39
C LEU A 34 -2.12 -6.86 -7.28
N LEU A 35 -1.29 -7.90 -7.16
CA LEU A 35 -1.44 -9.15 -7.89
C LEU A 35 -2.57 -9.98 -7.28
N THR A 36 -3.55 -10.36 -8.08
CA THR A 36 -4.62 -11.26 -7.67
C THR A 36 -4.20 -12.73 -7.84
N LYS A 37 -4.94 -13.64 -7.19
CA LYS A 37 -4.78 -15.10 -7.37
C LYS A 37 -4.92 -15.55 -8.84
N LYS A 38 -5.63 -14.79 -9.68
CA LYS A 38 -5.82 -15.08 -11.10
C LYS A 38 -4.64 -14.61 -11.98
N GLY A 39 -3.58 -14.06 -11.38
CA GLY A 39 -2.43 -13.54 -12.12
C GLY A 39 -2.67 -12.18 -12.79
N THR A 40 -3.77 -11.50 -12.45
CA THR A 40 -4.10 -10.17 -12.97
C THR A 40 -3.79 -9.09 -11.95
N TRP A 41 -3.52 -7.88 -12.44
CA TRP A 41 -3.30 -6.70 -11.60
C TRP A 41 -4.62 -5.96 -11.37
N VAL A 42 -4.84 -5.53 -10.14
CA VAL A 42 -5.93 -4.62 -9.78
C VAL A 42 -5.37 -3.40 -9.09
N TRP A 43 -5.95 -2.24 -9.37
CA TRP A 43 -5.64 -1.02 -8.64
C TRP A 43 -6.26 -1.09 -7.24
N VAL A 44 -5.47 -0.72 -6.23
CA VAL A 44 -5.94 -0.62 -4.85
C VAL A 44 -5.54 0.72 -4.26
N GLN A 45 -6.45 1.31 -3.50
CA GLN A 45 -6.18 2.41 -2.59
C GLN A 45 -6.03 1.82 -1.19
N ALA A 46 -4.90 2.11 -0.54
CA ALA A 46 -4.60 1.59 0.78
C ALA A 46 -4.14 2.68 1.76
N ASN A 47 -4.44 2.46 3.02
CA ASN A 47 -3.79 3.12 4.14
C ASN A 47 -3.48 2.12 5.24
N ALA A 48 -2.37 2.33 5.92
CA ALA A 48 -1.89 1.46 6.98
C ALA A 48 -1.44 2.25 8.20
N ARG A 49 -1.60 1.63 9.36
CA ARG A 49 -1.10 2.15 10.64
C ARG A 49 -0.36 1.06 11.41
N LEU A 50 0.66 1.47 12.14
CA LEU A 50 1.41 0.63 13.07
C LEU A 50 0.76 0.70 14.45
N VAL A 51 0.40 -0.46 14.99
CA VAL A 51 -0.13 -0.61 16.34
C VAL A 51 1.01 -0.86 17.31
N TYR A 52 0.96 -0.22 18.46
CA TYR A 52 1.95 -0.35 19.52
C TYR A 52 1.37 -1.07 20.74
N LYS A 53 2.18 -1.91 21.38
CA LYS A 53 1.86 -2.60 22.63
C LYS A 53 3.04 -2.49 23.57
N GLY A 54 2.82 -1.93 24.77
CA GLY A 54 3.90 -1.69 25.73
C GLY A 54 5.00 -0.74 25.21
N GLY A 55 4.64 0.22 24.36
CA GLY A 55 5.59 1.17 23.75
C GLY A 55 6.42 0.59 22.59
N GLN A 56 6.23 -0.67 22.24
CA GLN A 56 6.91 -1.33 21.12
C GLN A 56 5.96 -1.57 19.94
N PRO A 57 6.46 -1.52 18.69
CA PRO A 57 5.70 -1.95 17.52
C PRO A 57 5.21 -3.40 17.66
N ASP A 58 3.92 -3.64 17.41
CA ASP A 58 3.30 -4.97 17.51
C ASP A 58 2.91 -5.48 16.12
N PHE A 59 1.95 -4.83 15.45
CA PHE A 59 1.50 -5.24 14.12
C PHE A 59 0.96 -4.06 13.29
N ILE A 60 0.80 -4.29 11.98
CA ILE A 60 0.27 -3.31 11.04
C ILE A 60 -1.18 -3.66 10.73
N ILE A 61 -2.06 -2.66 10.76
CA ILE A 61 -3.42 -2.76 10.22
C ILE A 61 -3.43 -2.00 8.89
N ALA A 62 -3.70 -2.70 7.79
CA ALA A 62 -3.90 -2.11 6.48
C ALA A 62 -5.37 -2.24 6.06
N ARG A 63 -5.92 -1.15 5.53
CA ARG A 63 -7.22 -1.16 4.85
C ARG A 63 -6.98 -0.95 3.36
N GLN A 64 -7.70 -1.69 2.54
CA GLN A 64 -7.57 -1.66 1.08
C GLN A 64 -8.95 -1.58 0.45
N ARG A 65 -9.10 -0.71 -0.54
CA ARG A 65 -10.27 -0.62 -1.42
C ARG A 65 -9.80 -0.90 -2.84
N ALA A 66 -10.44 -1.85 -3.52
CA ALA A 66 -10.24 -2.03 -4.95
C ALA A 66 -10.75 -0.80 -5.71
N LEU A 67 -9.97 -0.32 -6.66
CA LEU A 67 -10.31 0.77 -7.54
C LEU A 67 -10.73 0.24 -8.91
N SER A 68 -11.48 1.05 -9.63
CA SER A 68 -11.59 0.91 -11.08
C SER A 68 -10.24 1.21 -11.74
N ASN A 69 -10.08 0.74 -12.99
CA ASN A 69 -8.88 1.07 -13.76
C ASN A 69 -8.78 2.59 -14.01
N GLU A 70 -9.89 3.26 -14.26
CA GLU A 70 -9.91 4.71 -14.50
C GLU A 70 -9.37 5.50 -13.30
N GLU A 71 -9.89 5.24 -12.08
CA GLU A 71 -9.40 5.85 -10.85
C GLU A 71 -7.90 5.59 -10.64
N GLY A 72 -7.47 4.35 -10.87
CA GLY A 72 -6.06 3.95 -10.67
C GLY A 72 -5.10 4.62 -11.65
N GLU A 73 -5.44 4.63 -12.93
CA GLU A 73 -4.63 5.28 -13.98
C GLU A 73 -4.64 6.80 -13.83
N GLU A 74 -5.74 7.40 -13.38
CA GLU A 74 -5.78 8.82 -13.04
C GLU A 74 -4.81 9.17 -11.91
N HIS A 75 -4.82 8.38 -10.82
CA HIS A 75 -3.85 8.54 -9.74
C HIS A 75 -2.40 8.37 -10.21
N LEU A 76 -2.13 7.43 -11.12
CA LEU A 76 -0.80 7.23 -11.67
C LEU A 76 -0.33 8.45 -12.50
N ARG A 77 -1.24 9.09 -13.25
CA ARG A 77 -0.94 10.29 -14.05
C ARG A 77 -0.67 11.54 -13.20
N GLN A 78 -1.24 11.62 -12.00
CA GLN A 78 -1.09 12.78 -11.10
C GLN A 78 0.10 12.65 -10.14
N ARG A 79 0.81 11.52 -10.16
CA ARG A 79 1.97 11.23 -9.33
C ARG A 79 3.26 11.74 -9.95
#